data_AF-A0A9E4MBF7-F1
#
_entry.id   AF-A0A9E4MBF7-F1
#
_cell.length_a   1.000
_cell.length_b   1.000
_cell.length_c   1.000
_cell.angle_alpha   90.00
_cell.angle_beta   90.00
_cell.angle_gamma   90.00
#
_symmetry.space_group_name_H-M   'P 1'
#
loop_
_entity.id
_entity.type
_entity.pdbx_description
1 polymer ?
#
loop_
_entity_poly.entity_id
_entity_poly.type
_entity_poly.pdbx_seq_one_letter_code
_entity_poly.pdbx_strand_id
1 'polypeptide(L)'
;MGIPLALALALLPISLVPRIQTHPVLAQSFWGAAAALLAWQAVLFLLRRREEARPEIDTVLRPQHYVQAAVQLSVFAYWGWYWRPVYDHAWLLAGQLVFAYAFDLLLAWSRRERYTLGFGPFPIIFSTNLFLWFRDDWFHLQFLMIAVGFLGKAFVRWERDGRRVHIFNPSAFSLGLFSVVLIATGTTPLTWGEDIATTLTLAPRIYLFLFLAGLVVMYRFAITLVAGSAAVVLFGLSALYAAATGVPYFIDSEIPTAVFLGLHLLVTDPSTSPRTPLGKTIFGVLYGVGVFVLYTLLGAFGAPTFYDKLLSVPLLNLSVRWIDRVAVTLEAGGPFGRVAERLARPNANLAQMAMWIVFFAAMTLIGATDGRHRGDTVPFWEQACAEGRPQACERLLQIEASYCADASAWACNELGRHYTDGAIVAADAALGLDYFSRACELRFRPACLNLLEQGGAYRAPPKTLDLRLLLREGGQNLMEMSEAELRARACAHGWDFACEEARQ
;
A
#
# COMPACT_ATOMS: atom_id res chain seq x y z
N MET A 1 22.40 31.35 1.01
CA MET A 1 23.09 30.05 1.29
C MET A 1 22.88 29.52 2.70
N GLY A 2 22.48 30.30 3.71
CA GLY A 2 22.35 29.80 5.10
C GLY A 2 21.30 28.70 5.32
N ILE A 3 20.15 28.77 4.63
CA ILE A 3 19.04 27.81 4.81
C ILE A 3 19.41 26.36 4.42
N PRO A 4 19.93 26.07 3.21
CA PRO A 4 20.34 24.70 2.88
C PRO A 4 21.46 24.18 3.76
N LEU A 5 22.36 25.06 4.23
CA LEU A 5 23.41 24.68 5.18
C LEU A 5 22.78 24.22 6.51
N ALA A 6 21.84 25.01 7.04
CA ALA A 6 21.14 24.66 8.26
C ALA A 6 20.37 23.33 8.12
N LEU A 7 19.70 23.10 6.99
CA LEU A 7 18.99 21.85 6.73
C LEU A 7 19.94 20.65 6.59
N ALA A 8 21.05 20.78 5.87
CA ALA A 8 22.04 19.72 5.74
C ALA A 8 22.69 19.39 7.11
N LEU A 9 23.00 20.41 7.90
CA LEU A 9 23.53 20.23 9.25
C LEU A 9 22.49 19.66 10.23
N ALA A 10 21.19 19.93 10.04
CA ALA A 10 20.12 19.40 10.88
C ALA A 10 19.96 17.87 10.78
N LEU A 11 20.49 17.23 9.72
CA LEU A 11 20.57 15.77 9.65
C LEU A 11 21.53 15.18 10.70
N LEU A 12 22.57 15.92 11.11
CA LEU A 12 23.54 15.46 12.10
C LEU A 12 22.93 15.27 13.49
N PRO A 13 22.24 16.24 14.12
CA PRO A 13 21.60 16.01 15.42
C PRO A 13 20.49 14.97 15.35
N ILE A 14 19.76 14.85 14.23
CA ILE A 14 18.79 13.75 14.05
C ILE A 14 19.52 12.40 14.07
N SER A 15 20.68 12.29 13.43
CA SER A 15 21.47 11.06 13.43
C SER A 15 21.92 10.62 14.84
N LEU A 16 21.93 11.52 15.83
CA LEU A 16 22.32 11.22 17.21
C LEU A 16 21.18 10.64 18.06
N VAL A 17 19.96 10.58 17.54
CA VAL A 17 18.82 9.97 18.26
C VAL A 17 19.10 8.47 18.49
N PRO A 18 18.79 7.91 19.67
CA PRO A 18 19.11 6.51 20.01
C PRO A 18 18.68 5.50 18.94
N ARG A 19 17.47 5.63 18.41
CA ARG A 19 16.91 4.78 17.34
C ARG A 19 17.81 4.67 16.09
N ILE A 20 18.51 5.75 15.75
CA ILE A 20 19.41 5.82 14.58
C ILE A 20 20.81 5.35 14.97
N GLN A 21 21.31 5.74 16.14
CA GLN A 21 22.64 5.36 16.63
C GLN A 21 22.78 3.86 16.90
N THR A 22 21.69 3.17 17.25
CA THR A 22 21.73 1.71 17.47
C THR A 22 22.00 0.91 16.20
N HIS A 23 21.80 1.49 15.01
CA HIS A 23 22.07 0.83 13.74
C HIS A 23 23.15 1.59 12.94
N PRO A 24 24.32 0.97 12.68
CA PRO A 24 25.43 1.66 12.04
C PRO A 24 25.08 2.14 10.62
N VAL A 25 24.32 1.35 9.86
CA VAL A 25 23.92 1.74 8.50
C VAL A 25 22.97 2.93 8.49
N LEU A 26 22.06 3.04 9.47
CA LEU A 26 21.20 4.22 9.60
C LEU A 26 22.05 5.47 9.83
N ALA A 27 22.93 5.46 10.84
CA ALA A 27 23.80 6.59 11.14
C ALA A 27 24.66 7.00 9.93
N GLN A 28 25.29 6.02 9.25
CA GLN A 28 26.08 6.25 8.04
C GLN A 28 25.25 6.80 6.89
N SER A 29 23.99 6.36 6.72
CA SER A 29 23.08 6.88 5.70
C SER A 29 22.79 8.37 5.91
N PHE A 30 22.56 8.78 7.15
CA PHE A 30 22.34 10.20 7.49
C PHE A 30 23.61 11.04 7.30
N TRP A 31 24.77 10.54 7.72
CA TRP A 31 26.04 11.24 7.53
C TRP A 31 26.41 11.36 6.04
N GLY A 32 26.20 10.29 5.27
CA GLY A 32 26.40 10.29 3.82
C GLY A 32 25.47 11.29 3.12
N ALA A 33 24.19 11.33 3.48
CA ALA A 33 23.24 12.30 2.96
C ALA A 33 23.64 13.74 3.31
N ALA A 34 24.04 14.01 4.55
CA ALA A 34 24.53 15.32 4.98
C ALA A 34 25.80 15.74 4.22
N ALA A 35 26.78 14.83 4.12
CA ALA A 35 28.03 15.09 3.40
C ALA A 35 27.79 15.38 1.91
N ALA A 36 26.89 14.62 1.26
CA ALA A 36 26.52 14.85 -0.13
C ALA A 36 25.84 16.21 -0.34
N LEU A 37 24.91 16.59 0.53
CA LEU A 37 24.23 17.90 0.47
C LEU A 37 25.21 19.05 0.70
N LEU A 38 26.13 18.93 1.67
CA LEU A 38 27.16 19.93 1.94
C LEU A 38 28.14 20.07 0.78
N ALA A 39 28.58 18.96 0.19
CA ALA A 39 29.44 18.96 -1.00
C ALA A 39 28.74 19.63 -2.18
N TRP A 40 27.48 19.28 -2.46
CA TRP A 40 26.69 19.91 -3.52
C TRP A 40 26.54 21.41 -3.27
N GLN A 41 26.23 21.81 -2.03
CA GLN A 41 26.14 23.21 -1.67
C GLN A 41 27.46 23.97 -1.86
N ALA A 42 28.59 23.38 -1.49
CA ALA A 42 29.91 23.97 -1.68
C ALA A 42 30.22 24.18 -3.17
N VAL A 43 29.93 23.18 -4.00
CA VAL A 43 30.07 23.28 -5.47
C VAL A 43 29.19 24.40 -6.02
N LEU A 44 27.91 24.47 -5.63
CA LEU A 44 27.01 25.55 -6.07
C LEU A 44 27.48 26.92 -5.64
N PHE A 45 27.99 27.05 -4.41
CA PHE A 45 28.54 28.31 -3.93
C PHE A 45 29.74 28.76 -4.77
N LEU A 46 30.67 27.85 -5.07
CA LEU A 46 31.83 28.13 -5.91
C LEU A 46 31.43 28.54 -7.34
N LEU A 47 30.49 27.82 -7.94
CA LEU A 47 30.00 28.10 -9.30
C LEU A 47 29.27 29.44 -9.39
N ARG A 48 28.55 29.84 -8.34
CA ARG A 48 27.72 31.06 -8.33
C ARG A 48 28.36 32.25 -7.63
N ARG A 49 29.60 32.14 -7.16
CA ARG A 49 30.30 33.20 -6.40
C ARG A 49 30.46 34.50 -7.18
N ARG A 50 30.46 34.43 -8.51
CA ARG A 50 30.59 35.57 -9.43
C ARG A 50 29.26 36.06 -10.01
N GLU A 51 28.15 35.39 -9.69
CA GLU A 51 26.82 35.82 -10.17
C GLU A 51 26.27 36.91 -9.25
N GLU A 52 25.78 38.02 -9.83
CA GLU A 52 25.14 39.10 -9.08
C GLU A 52 23.74 38.70 -8.58
N ALA A 53 23.07 37.81 -9.32
CA ALA A 53 21.74 37.32 -8.99
C ALA A 53 21.76 36.38 -7.78
N ARG A 54 21.17 36.82 -6.68
CA ARG A 54 21.07 36.02 -5.45
C ARG A 54 19.99 34.95 -5.59
N PRO A 55 20.17 33.76 -4.98
CA PRO A 55 19.12 32.76 -4.93
C PRO A 55 17.91 33.28 -4.15
N GLU A 56 16.72 33.19 -4.75
CA GLU A 56 15.46 33.66 -4.18
C GLU A 56 14.65 32.51 -3.59
N ILE A 57 13.94 32.80 -2.50
CA ILE A 57 13.00 31.89 -1.83
C ILE A 57 11.68 32.61 -1.67
N ASP A 58 10.62 32.01 -2.19
CA ASP A 58 9.25 32.49 -2.05
C ASP A 58 8.46 31.56 -1.12
N THR A 59 7.69 32.10 -0.18
CA THR A 59 6.85 31.27 0.69
C THR A 59 5.45 31.15 0.10
N VAL A 60 5.02 29.92 -0.22
CA VAL A 60 3.67 29.66 -0.76
C VAL A 60 3.03 28.47 -0.06
N LEU A 61 1.95 28.74 0.67
CA LEU A 61 1.13 27.72 1.32
C LEU A 61 -0.01 27.30 0.41
N ARG A 62 0.14 26.12 -0.19
CA ARG A 62 -0.87 25.55 -1.09
C ARG A 62 -1.81 24.60 -0.34
N PRO A 63 -3.14 24.79 -0.41
CA PRO A 63 -4.12 23.90 0.22
C PRO A 63 -3.96 22.43 -0.11
N GLN A 64 -3.64 22.10 -1.36
CA GLN A 64 -3.37 20.72 -1.76
C GLN A 64 -2.27 20.06 -0.94
N HIS A 65 -1.25 20.80 -0.54
CA HIS A 65 -0.11 20.20 0.14
C HIS A 65 -0.38 20.00 1.63
N TYR A 66 -0.89 21.01 2.35
CA TYR A 66 -1.10 20.86 3.79
C TYR A 66 -2.31 20.00 4.14
N VAL A 67 -3.38 20.01 3.33
CA VAL A 67 -4.54 19.13 3.56
C VAL A 67 -4.13 17.68 3.34
N GLN A 68 -3.41 17.39 2.25
CA GLN A 68 -2.94 16.03 1.97
C GLN A 68 -1.95 15.56 3.03
N ALA A 69 -1.01 16.42 3.46
CA ALA A 69 -0.08 16.10 4.54
C ALA A 69 -0.80 15.82 5.86
N ALA A 70 -1.82 16.61 6.23
CA ALA A 70 -2.59 16.39 7.44
C ALA A 70 -3.38 15.07 7.41
N VAL A 71 -3.99 14.74 6.27
CA VAL A 71 -4.72 13.48 6.10
C VAL A 71 -3.76 12.28 6.11
N GLN A 72 -2.60 12.36 5.46
CA GLN A 72 -1.63 11.26 5.52
C GLN A 72 -1.04 11.11 6.92
N LEU A 73 -0.80 12.22 7.63
CA LEU A 73 -0.35 12.18 9.02
C LEU A 73 -1.40 11.54 9.93
N SER A 74 -2.70 11.77 9.71
CA SER A 74 -3.74 11.07 10.47
C SER A 74 -3.76 9.58 10.20
N VAL A 75 -3.47 9.14 8.97
CA VAL A 75 -3.27 7.72 8.64
C VAL A 75 -2.08 7.14 9.42
N PHE A 76 -0.92 7.80 9.40
CA PHE A 76 0.24 7.36 10.19
C PHE A 76 -0.07 7.28 11.69
N ALA A 77 -0.76 8.28 12.24
CA ALA A 77 -1.12 8.30 13.65
C ALA A 77 -2.08 7.16 14.01
N TYR A 78 -3.09 6.91 13.16
CA TYR A 78 -4.10 5.88 13.40
C TYR A 78 -3.52 4.48 13.25
N TRP A 79 -2.92 4.19 12.10
CA TRP A 79 -2.29 2.89 11.84
C TRP A 79 -1.13 2.62 12.79
N GLY A 80 -0.28 3.62 13.07
CA GLY A 80 0.85 3.48 13.97
C GLY A 80 0.48 3.16 15.42
N TRP A 81 -0.75 3.49 15.84
CA TRP A 81 -1.27 3.07 17.14
C TRP A 81 -1.37 1.54 17.26
N TYR A 82 -1.71 0.87 16.16
CA TYR A 82 -1.88 -0.60 16.09
C TYR A 82 -0.64 -1.31 15.54
N TRP A 83 0.20 -0.63 14.77
CA TRP A 83 1.48 -1.15 14.29
C TRP A 83 2.65 -0.26 14.75
N ARG A 84 3.26 -0.63 15.87
CA ARG A 84 4.31 0.15 16.55
C ARG A 84 5.53 0.52 15.69
N PRO A 85 5.98 -0.28 14.70
CA PRO A 85 7.10 0.10 13.83
C PRO A 85 6.94 1.47 13.17
N VAL A 86 5.71 1.96 12.97
CA VAL A 86 5.46 3.32 12.46
C VAL A 86 6.07 4.40 13.37
N TYR A 87 5.97 4.25 14.69
CA TYR A 87 6.55 5.21 15.63
C TYR A 87 8.07 5.13 15.68
N ASP A 88 8.64 3.92 15.55
CA ASP A 88 10.10 3.75 15.45
C ASP A 88 10.66 4.40 14.17
N HIS A 89 9.83 4.53 13.13
CA HIS A 89 10.18 5.22 11.90
C HIS A 89 9.97 6.74 11.93
N ALA A 90 9.38 7.31 13.00
CA ALA A 90 9.04 8.74 13.05
C ALA A 90 10.30 9.64 12.89
N TRP A 91 11.41 9.28 13.51
CA TRP A 91 12.68 10.00 13.36
C TRP A 91 13.29 9.83 11.96
N LEU A 92 13.08 8.67 11.34
CA LEU A 92 13.50 8.41 9.97
C LEU A 92 12.66 9.26 8.99
N LEU A 93 11.36 9.43 9.22
CA LEU A 93 10.51 10.36 8.47
C LEU A 93 10.95 11.81 8.63
N ALA A 94 11.28 12.23 9.86
CA ALA A 94 11.80 13.58 10.11
C ALA A 94 13.10 13.84 9.32
N GLY A 95 14.02 12.88 9.33
CA GLY A 95 15.24 12.92 8.52
C GLY A 95 14.96 13.02 7.02
N GLN A 96 14.04 12.21 6.51
CA GLN A 96 13.60 12.24 5.11
C GLN A 96 13.01 13.59 4.71
N LEU A 97 12.20 14.22 5.58
CA LEU A 97 11.64 15.56 5.34
C LEU A 97 12.74 16.62 5.27
N VAL A 98 13.66 16.63 6.24
CA VAL A 98 14.79 17.58 6.26
C VAL A 98 15.65 17.43 5.01
N PHE A 99 15.98 16.19 4.65
CA PHE A 99 16.69 15.86 3.41
C PHE A 99 15.94 16.37 2.18
N ALA A 100 14.63 16.11 2.09
CA ALA A 100 13.80 16.54 0.96
C ALA A 100 13.79 18.06 0.78
N TYR A 101 13.68 18.82 1.87
CA TYR A 101 13.76 20.29 1.82
C TYR A 101 15.13 20.76 1.34
N ALA A 102 16.22 20.19 1.86
CA ALA A 102 17.57 20.54 1.44
C ALA A 102 17.81 20.21 -0.04
N PHE A 103 17.42 19.00 -0.46
CA PHE A 103 17.61 18.48 -1.80
C PHE A 103 16.80 19.29 -2.83
N ASP A 104 15.49 19.50 -2.61
CA ASP A 104 14.63 20.27 -3.53
C ASP A 104 15.11 21.72 -3.68
N LEU A 105 15.57 22.33 -2.59
CA LEU A 105 16.13 23.68 -2.61
C LEU A 105 17.43 23.74 -3.42
N LEU A 106 18.40 22.85 -3.15
CA LEU A 106 19.66 22.80 -3.92
C LEU A 106 19.40 22.49 -5.39
N LEU A 107 18.43 21.63 -5.68
CA LEU A 107 18.02 21.29 -7.04
C LEU A 107 17.42 22.49 -7.79
N ALA A 108 16.51 23.23 -7.16
CA ALA A 108 15.93 24.45 -7.73
C ALA A 108 17.02 25.49 -8.04
N TRP A 109 17.94 25.71 -7.10
CA TRP A 109 19.04 26.67 -7.28
C TRP A 109 20.08 26.24 -8.31
N SER A 110 20.35 24.93 -8.43
CA SER A 110 21.18 24.38 -9.50
C SER A 110 20.59 24.67 -10.88
N ARG A 111 19.25 24.69 -10.96
CA ARG A 111 18.49 24.97 -12.18
C ARG A 111 18.23 26.47 -12.39
N ARG A 112 18.81 27.33 -11.54
CA ARG A 112 18.61 28.80 -11.52
C ARG A 112 17.13 29.21 -11.40
N GLU A 113 16.33 28.37 -10.75
CA GLU A 113 14.93 28.64 -10.46
C GLU A 113 14.76 29.20 -9.04
N ARG A 114 13.67 29.94 -8.82
CA ARG A 114 13.24 30.33 -7.47
C ARG A 114 12.78 29.11 -6.69
N TYR A 115 13.16 29.01 -5.42
CA TYR A 115 12.67 27.94 -4.56
C TYR A 115 11.37 28.36 -3.86
N THR A 116 10.33 27.54 -3.94
CA THR A 116 9.08 27.79 -3.23
C THR A 116 9.04 27.03 -1.90
N LEU A 117 9.25 27.73 -0.78
CA LEU A 117 9.11 27.17 0.55
C LEU A 117 7.63 26.97 0.91
N GLY A 118 7.25 25.75 1.27
CA GLY A 118 5.89 25.41 1.68
C GLY A 118 5.76 23.91 1.98
N PHE A 119 4.53 23.40 2.09
CA PHE A 119 4.26 21.99 2.44
C PHE A 119 4.53 20.98 1.32
N GLY A 120 5.10 21.39 0.18
CA GLY A 120 5.27 20.50 -1.00
C GLY A 120 5.99 19.17 -0.73
N PRO A 121 7.10 19.16 0.03
CA PRO A 121 7.79 17.91 0.38
C PRO A 121 6.97 16.94 1.25
N PHE A 122 6.07 17.45 2.11
CA PHE A 122 5.34 16.60 3.06
C PHE A 122 4.51 15.50 2.38
N PRO A 123 3.58 15.81 1.45
CA PRO A 123 2.82 14.77 0.77
C PRO A 123 3.67 13.76 0.00
N ILE A 124 4.82 14.19 -0.54
CA ILE A 124 5.73 13.31 -1.28
C ILE A 124 6.34 12.31 -0.30
N ILE A 125 6.93 12.77 0.81
CA ILE A 125 7.57 11.90 1.80
C ILE A 125 6.55 10.98 2.47
N PHE A 126 5.43 11.52 2.92
CA PHE A 126 4.39 10.73 3.58
C PHE A 126 3.78 9.72 2.61
N SER A 127 3.49 10.10 1.37
CA SER A 127 3.03 9.15 0.36
C SER A 127 4.05 8.04 0.10
N THR A 128 5.33 8.36 -0.08
CA THR A 128 6.36 7.33 -0.31
C THR A 128 6.39 6.31 0.83
N ASN A 129 6.38 6.78 2.09
CA ASN A 129 6.49 5.91 3.26
C ASN A 129 5.18 5.20 3.65
N LEU A 130 4.03 5.61 3.10
CA LEU A 130 2.76 4.86 3.24
C LEU A 130 2.70 3.63 2.34
N PHE A 131 3.67 3.46 1.43
CA PHE A 131 3.68 2.35 0.47
C PHE A 131 4.97 1.54 0.48
N LEU A 132 6.12 2.20 0.69
CA LEU A 132 7.41 1.52 0.66
C LEU A 132 8.43 2.26 1.52
N TRP A 133 9.06 1.49 2.40
CA TRP A 133 10.25 1.91 3.15
C TRP A 133 11.28 0.78 3.14
N PHE A 134 12.56 1.15 3.01
CA PHE A 134 13.67 0.22 3.11
C PHE A 134 13.92 -0.19 4.56
N ARG A 135 14.34 -1.44 4.77
CA ARG A 135 14.83 -1.91 6.07
C ARG A 135 16.08 -1.12 6.48
N ASP A 136 16.35 -1.09 7.78
CA ASP A 136 17.42 -0.27 8.36
C ASP A 136 18.80 -0.47 7.72
N ASP A 137 19.13 -1.72 7.35
CA ASP A 137 20.39 -2.11 6.71
C ASP A 137 20.53 -1.58 5.27
N TRP A 138 19.45 -1.05 4.69
CA TRP A 138 19.37 -0.56 3.32
C TRP A 138 18.84 0.87 3.24
N PHE A 139 18.77 1.57 4.36
CA PHE A 139 18.09 2.86 4.46
C PHE A 139 18.70 3.97 3.58
N HIS A 140 19.96 3.88 3.18
CA HIS A 140 20.56 4.79 2.20
C HIS A 140 19.77 4.82 0.88
N LEU A 141 19.14 3.71 0.49
CA LEU A 141 18.24 3.64 -0.67
C LEU A 141 16.95 4.44 -0.48
N GLN A 142 16.53 4.70 0.77
CA GLN A 142 15.38 5.56 1.06
C GLN A 142 15.66 7.01 0.64
N PHE A 143 16.84 7.55 0.98
CA PHE A 143 17.25 8.89 0.54
C PHE A 143 17.42 8.95 -0.99
N LEU A 144 17.95 7.88 -1.59
CA LEU A 144 18.06 7.78 -3.04
C LEU A 144 16.68 7.78 -3.72
N MET A 145 15.73 7.01 -3.21
CA MET A 145 14.36 6.96 -3.72
C MET A 145 13.69 8.34 -3.67
N ILE A 146 13.84 9.05 -2.55
CA ILE A 146 13.36 10.44 -2.43
C ILE A 146 14.02 11.35 -3.46
N ALA A 147 15.35 11.31 -3.56
CA ALA A 147 16.11 12.12 -4.51
C ALA A 147 15.61 11.89 -5.94
N VAL A 148 15.41 10.63 -6.34
CA VAL A 148 14.85 10.25 -7.65
C VAL A 148 13.45 10.82 -7.85
N GLY A 149 12.58 10.83 -6.83
CA GLY A 149 11.26 11.46 -6.91
C GLY A 149 11.33 12.97 -7.24
N PHE A 150 12.22 13.70 -6.56
CA PHE A 150 12.44 15.13 -6.83
C PHE A 150 13.11 15.39 -8.19
N LEU A 151 14.06 14.54 -8.59
CA LEU A 151 14.67 14.61 -9.93
C LEU A 151 13.62 14.36 -11.01
N GLY A 152 12.75 13.37 -10.84
CA GLY A 152 11.62 13.08 -11.73
C GLY A 152 10.72 14.31 -11.90
N LYS A 153 10.32 14.93 -10.79
CA LYS A 153 9.55 16.19 -10.80
C LYS A 153 10.27 17.34 -11.51
N ALA A 154 11.59 17.44 -11.37
CA ALA A 154 12.40 18.52 -11.93
C ALA A 154 12.67 18.37 -13.43
N PHE A 155 12.93 17.15 -13.90
CA PHE A 155 13.43 16.90 -15.25
C PHE A 155 12.43 16.19 -16.15
N VAL A 156 11.54 15.37 -15.61
CA VAL A 156 10.57 14.60 -16.40
C VAL A 156 9.27 15.40 -16.53
N ARG A 157 9.30 16.32 -17.50
CA ARG A 157 8.25 17.32 -17.74
C ARG A 157 7.80 17.31 -19.18
N TRP A 158 6.57 17.76 -19.40
CA TRP A 158 5.98 17.94 -20.72
C TRP A 158 5.27 19.31 -20.83
N GLU A 159 4.96 19.76 -22.03
CA GLU A 159 4.25 21.02 -22.25
C GLU A 159 2.73 20.81 -22.34
N ARG A 160 1.99 21.10 -21.26
CA ARG A 160 0.53 20.93 -21.17
C ARG A 160 -0.11 22.32 -21.08
N ASP A 161 -0.92 22.67 -22.06
CA ASP A 161 -1.61 23.98 -22.16
C ASP A 161 -0.65 25.18 -22.06
N GLY A 162 0.44 25.15 -22.82
CA GLY A 162 1.44 26.22 -22.85
C GLY A 162 2.28 26.37 -21.57
N ARG A 163 2.20 25.41 -20.63
CA ARG A 163 3.03 25.39 -19.42
C ARG A 163 3.82 24.09 -19.32
N ARG A 164 5.09 24.18 -18.92
CA ARG A 164 5.88 22.99 -18.55
C ARG A 164 5.46 22.49 -17.17
N VAL A 165 4.91 21.27 -17.13
CA VAL A 165 4.49 20.60 -15.90
C VAL A 165 5.11 19.21 -15.81
N HIS A 166 5.31 18.69 -14.60
CA HIS A 166 5.77 17.32 -14.41
C HIS A 166 4.72 16.31 -14.88
N ILE A 167 5.20 15.18 -15.40
CA ILE A 167 4.33 14.12 -15.92
C ILE A 167 3.78 13.28 -14.76
N PHE A 168 4.67 12.87 -13.87
CA PHE A 168 4.39 11.88 -12.83
C PHE A 168 4.14 12.51 -11.47
N ASN A 169 3.29 11.88 -10.68
CA ASN A 169 3.30 12.14 -9.24
C ASN A 169 4.71 11.79 -8.71
N PRO A 170 5.42 12.70 -8.01
CA PRO A 170 6.80 12.48 -7.59
C PRO A 170 7.00 11.22 -6.74
N SER A 171 6.09 10.95 -5.79
CA SER A 171 6.18 9.74 -4.96
C SER A 171 5.90 8.50 -5.82
N ALA A 172 4.82 8.50 -6.61
CA ALA A 172 4.46 7.38 -7.48
C ALA A 172 5.56 7.04 -8.51
N PHE A 173 6.24 8.04 -9.07
CA PHE A 173 7.37 7.82 -9.98
C PHE A 173 8.51 7.05 -9.31
N SER A 174 8.94 7.53 -8.13
CA SER A 174 10.01 6.87 -7.37
C SER A 174 9.61 5.47 -6.92
N LEU A 175 8.39 5.31 -6.39
CA LEU A 175 7.84 4.04 -5.96
C LEU A 175 7.77 3.05 -7.12
N GLY A 176 7.23 3.45 -8.27
CA GLY A 176 7.12 2.59 -9.45
C GLY A 176 8.48 2.18 -10.00
N LEU A 177 9.44 3.10 -10.10
CA LEU A 177 10.78 2.78 -10.56
C LEU A 177 11.49 1.79 -9.64
N PHE A 178 11.46 2.05 -8.33
CA PHE A 178 12.07 1.16 -7.34
C PHE A 178 11.34 -0.18 -7.28
N SER A 179 10.02 -0.22 -7.47
CA SER A 179 9.26 -1.47 -7.58
C SER A 179 9.77 -2.33 -8.73
N VAL A 180 9.97 -1.74 -9.93
CA VAL A 180 10.53 -2.48 -11.08
C VAL A 180 11.92 -3.04 -10.77
N VAL A 181 12.78 -2.23 -10.14
CA VAL A 181 14.14 -2.68 -9.76
C VAL A 181 14.07 -3.84 -8.77
N LEU A 182 13.30 -3.70 -7.69
CA LEU A 182 13.16 -4.72 -6.64
C LEU A 182 12.61 -6.04 -7.17
N ILE A 183 11.63 -5.98 -8.08
CA ILE A 183 11.08 -7.16 -8.76
C ILE A 183 12.16 -7.80 -9.64
N ALA A 184 12.82 -7.00 -10.49
CA ALA A 184 13.82 -7.50 -11.43
C ALA A 184 15.05 -8.13 -10.74
N THR A 185 15.42 -7.64 -9.56
CA THR A 185 16.56 -8.16 -8.79
C THR A 185 16.16 -9.21 -7.73
N GLY A 186 14.86 -9.49 -7.56
CA GLY A 186 14.38 -10.41 -6.53
C GLY A 186 14.67 -9.94 -5.09
N THR A 187 14.77 -8.63 -4.87
CA THR A 187 15.21 -8.05 -3.59
C THR A 187 14.10 -7.32 -2.82
N THR A 188 12.83 -7.68 -3.06
CA THR A 188 11.69 -7.18 -2.26
C THR A 188 11.90 -7.30 -0.74
N PRO A 189 12.52 -8.38 -0.19
CA PRO A 189 12.75 -8.50 1.25
C PRO A 189 13.65 -7.42 1.87
N LEU A 190 14.36 -6.62 1.06
CA LEU A 190 15.11 -5.44 1.55
C LEU A 190 14.18 -4.32 2.03
N THR A 191 12.89 -4.45 1.74
CA THR A 191 11.86 -3.51 2.14
C THR A 191 10.90 -4.18 3.12
N TRP A 192 10.04 -3.37 3.68
CA TRP A 192 8.87 -3.79 4.45
C TRP A 192 7.58 -3.50 3.64
N GLY A 193 7.65 -3.42 2.30
CA GLY A 193 6.51 -3.04 1.47
C GLY A 193 5.31 -3.97 1.61
N GLU A 194 5.59 -5.27 1.76
CA GLU A 194 4.59 -6.29 2.03
C GLU A 194 3.96 -6.12 3.42
N ASP A 195 4.78 -5.95 4.47
CA ASP A 195 4.31 -5.69 5.82
C ASP A 195 3.46 -4.41 5.90
N ILE A 196 3.84 -3.34 5.21
CA ILE A 196 3.01 -2.12 5.14
C ILE A 196 1.65 -2.45 4.52
N ALA A 197 1.64 -3.18 3.41
CA ALA A 197 0.41 -3.46 2.67
C ALA A 197 -0.57 -4.30 3.48
N THR A 198 -0.08 -5.26 4.28
CA THR A 198 -0.90 -6.19 5.07
C THR A 198 -1.29 -5.61 6.43
N THR A 199 -0.40 -4.88 7.10
CA THR A 199 -0.63 -4.40 8.49
C THR A 199 -1.54 -3.18 8.59
N LEU A 200 -1.89 -2.51 7.50
CA LEU A 200 -2.90 -1.45 7.51
C LEU A 200 -4.25 -1.96 8.05
N THR A 201 -4.56 -3.23 7.82
CA THR A 201 -5.77 -3.88 8.31
C THR A 201 -5.81 -4.03 9.83
N LEU A 202 -4.66 -3.98 10.53
CA LEU A 202 -4.62 -4.09 12.00
C LEU A 202 -5.37 -2.95 12.71
N ALA A 203 -5.52 -1.82 12.03
CA ALA A 203 -6.29 -0.70 12.54
C ALA A 203 -7.80 -0.98 12.39
N PRO A 204 -8.58 -1.01 13.48
CA PRO A 204 -10.02 -1.28 13.41
C PRO A 204 -10.72 -0.30 12.47
N ARG A 205 -11.67 -0.78 11.68
CA ARG A 205 -12.47 0.10 10.79
C ARG A 205 -11.60 0.97 9.85
N ILE A 206 -10.48 0.43 9.37
CA ILE A 206 -9.55 1.17 8.51
C ILE A 206 -10.20 1.61 7.20
N TYR A 207 -11.11 0.84 6.61
CA TYR A 207 -11.78 1.25 5.37
C TYR A 207 -12.65 2.48 5.62
N LEU A 208 -13.46 2.47 6.69
CA LEU A 208 -14.25 3.64 7.10
C LEU A 208 -13.34 4.84 7.37
N PHE A 209 -12.24 4.66 8.08
CA PHE A 209 -11.30 5.74 8.37
C PHE A 209 -10.71 6.34 7.08
N LEU A 210 -10.17 5.51 6.19
CA LEU A 210 -9.60 5.93 4.91
C LEU A 210 -10.65 6.58 4.00
N PHE A 211 -11.89 6.08 4.03
CA PHE A 211 -13.01 6.66 3.31
C PHE A 211 -13.31 8.08 3.80
N LEU A 212 -13.46 8.28 5.11
CA LEU A 212 -13.72 9.60 5.72
C LEU A 212 -12.56 10.58 5.47
N ALA A 213 -11.32 10.11 5.64
CA ALA A 213 -10.11 10.85 5.29
C ALA A 213 -10.10 11.27 3.81
N GLY A 214 -10.48 10.34 2.92
CA GLY A 214 -10.63 10.58 1.49
C GLY A 214 -11.70 11.60 1.15
N LEU A 215 -12.84 11.60 1.84
CA LEU A 215 -13.91 12.60 1.63
C LEU A 215 -13.43 14.03 1.86
N VAL A 216 -12.51 14.26 2.79
CA VAL A 216 -11.90 15.60 3.03
C VAL A 216 -11.15 16.07 1.77
N VAL A 217 -10.34 15.18 1.19
CA VAL A 217 -9.56 15.47 -0.03
C VAL A 217 -10.50 15.62 -1.24
N MET A 218 -11.50 14.76 -1.36
CA MET A 218 -12.52 14.81 -2.42
C MET A 218 -13.34 16.10 -2.40
N TYR A 219 -13.76 16.54 -1.21
CA TYR A 219 -14.48 17.79 -1.02
C TYR A 219 -13.63 18.98 -1.48
N ARG A 220 -12.34 18.99 -1.11
CA ARG A 220 -11.46 20.14 -1.35
C ARG A 220 -10.91 20.24 -2.77
N PHE A 221 -10.74 19.11 -3.46
CA PHE A 221 -10.04 19.05 -4.76
C PHE A 221 -10.87 18.46 -5.92
N ALA A 222 -12.12 18.09 -5.68
CA ALA A 222 -13.04 17.55 -6.70
C ALA A 222 -12.46 16.37 -7.50
N ILE A 223 -11.94 15.39 -6.76
CA ILE A 223 -11.28 14.16 -7.28
C ILE A 223 -12.18 12.93 -7.17
N THR A 224 -13.43 13.10 -6.75
CA THR A 224 -14.37 11.99 -6.46
C THR A 224 -14.58 11.07 -7.66
N LEU A 225 -14.60 11.59 -8.88
CA LEU A 225 -14.77 10.76 -10.08
C LEU A 225 -13.62 9.77 -10.29
N VAL A 226 -12.39 10.16 -9.99
CA VAL A 226 -11.23 9.27 -10.11
C VAL A 226 -11.37 8.12 -9.13
N ALA A 227 -11.54 8.46 -7.86
CA ALA A 227 -11.63 7.50 -6.76
C ALA A 227 -12.87 6.61 -6.86
N GLY A 228 -14.05 7.19 -7.02
CA GLY A 228 -15.31 6.47 -7.08
C GLY A 228 -15.41 5.52 -8.28
N SER A 229 -14.98 5.95 -9.47
CA SER A 229 -15.02 5.07 -10.65
C SER A 229 -14.00 3.93 -10.56
N ALA A 230 -12.81 4.17 -10.01
CA ALA A 230 -11.83 3.13 -9.73
C ALA A 230 -12.39 2.05 -8.79
N ALA A 231 -13.00 2.48 -7.68
CA ALA A 231 -13.56 1.56 -6.71
C ALA A 231 -14.76 0.77 -7.26
N VAL A 232 -15.65 1.41 -8.03
CA VAL A 232 -16.77 0.72 -8.70
C VAL A 232 -16.26 -0.37 -9.65
N VAL A 233 -15.20 -0.07 -10.42
CA VAL A 233 -14.59 -1.04 -11.33
C VAL A 233 -13.93 -2.19 -10.58
N LEU A 234 -13.12 -1.90 -9.56
CA LEU A 234 -12.45 -2.94 -8.76
C LEU A 234 -13.47 -3.87 -8.10
N PHE A 235 -14.46 -3.29 -7.41
CA PHE A 235 -15.52 -4.04 -6.77
C PHE A 235 -16.32 -4.86 -7.79
N GLY A 236 -16.69 -4.27 -8.93
CA GLY A 236 -17.43 -4.96 -9.99
C GLY A 236 -16.66 -6.12 -10.63
N LEU A 237 -15.36 -5.93 -10.89
CA LEU A 237 -14.50 -6.98 -11.45
C LEU A 237 -14.25 -8.11 -10.44
N SER A 238 -14.01 -7.78 -9.16
CA SER A 238 -13.87 -8.77 -8.09
C SER A 238 -15.15 -9.59 -7.92
N ALA A 239 -16.31 -8.93 -7.87
CA ALA A 239 -17.60 -9.61 -7.79
C ALA A 239 -17.88 -10.50 -9.01
N LEU A 240 -17.54 -10.04 -10.23
CA LEU A 240 -17.67 -10.84 -11.45
C LEU A 240 -16.77 -12.08 -11.42
N TYR A 241 -15.54 -11.93 -10.94
CA TYR A 241 -14.61 -13.05 -10.78
C TYR A 241 -15.13 -14.06 -9.74
N ALA A 242 -15.60 -13.59 -8.59
CA ALA A 242 -16.16 -14.44 -7.55
C ALA A 242 -17.42 -15.19 -8.03
N ALA A 243 -18.29 -14.53 -8.81
CA ALA A 243 -19.45 -15.16 -9.43
C ALA A 243 -19.05 -16.24 -10.45
N ALA A 244 -17.96 -16.03 -11.19
CA ALA A 244 -17.49 -16.97 -12.22
C ALA A 244 -16.71 -18.17 -11.67
N THR A 245 -15.90 -17.97 -10.62
CA THR A 245 -14.96 -18.99 -10.11
C THR A 245 -15.41 -19.61 -8.78
N GLY A 246 -16.34 -18.97 -8.09
CA GLY A 246 -16.74 -19.33 -6.74
C GLY A 246 -15.74 -18.92 -5.65
N VAL A 247 -14.62 -18.29 -5.99
CA VAL A 247 -13.63 -17.81 -5.00
C VAL A 247 -13.39 -16.31 -5.11
N PRO A 248 -13.13 -15.60 -4.00
CA PRO A 248 -12.77 -14.19 -4.06
C PRO A 248 -11.50 -13.97 -4.87
N TYR A 249 -11.46 -12.84 -5.60
CA TYR A 249 -10.29 -12.49 -6.40
C TYR A 249 -9.10 -12.04 -5.52
N PHE A 250 -9.39 -11.12 -4.60
CA PHE A 250 -8.50 -10.74 -3.52
C PHE A 250 -8.87 -11.54 -2.27
N ILE A 251 -7.88 -11.94 -1.48
CA ILE A 251 -8.07 -12.92 -0.40
C ILE A 251 -8.93 -12.37 0.74
N ASP A 252 -8.61 -11.17 1.23
CA ASP A 252 -9.07 -10.62 2.50
C ASP A 252 -10.13 -9.51 2.35
N SER A 253 -10.46 -9.12 1.12
CA SER A 253 -11.36 -7.99 0.85
C SER A 253 -11.78 -7.93 -0.62
N GLU A 254 -12.76 -7.10 -0.97
CA GLU A 254 -13.09 -6.84 -2.39
C GLU A 254 -12.15 -5.80 -3.03
N ILE A 255 -11.50 -4.99 -2.19
CA ILE A 255 -10.47 -4.01 -2.59
C ILE A 255 -9.42 -4.03 -1.49
N PRO A 256 -8.18 -4.49 -1.74
CA PRO A 256 -7.13 -4.52 -0.72
C PRO A 256 -6.94 -3.15 -0.06
N THR A 257 -6.74 -3.11 1.26
CA THR A 257 -6.67 -1.85 2.03
C THR A 257 -5.61 -0.90 1.47
N ALA A 258 -4.46 -1.43 1.05
CA ALA A 258 -3.40 -0.62 0.47
C ALA A 258 -3.76 -0.05 -0.92
N VAL A 259 -4.55 -0.77 -1.74
CA VAL A 259 -5.14 -0.24 -2.98
C VAL A 259 -6.15 0.84 -2.64
N PHE A 260 -6.97 0.62 -1.61
CA PHE A 260 -7.98 1.57 -1.14
C PHE A 260 -7.34 2.88 -0.64
N LEU A 261 -6.22 2.80 0.07
CA LEU A 261 -5.39 3.94 0.45
C LEU A 261 -4.86 4.69 -0.79
N GLY A 262 -4.34 3.97 -1.78
CA GLY A 262 -3.84 4.54 -3.03
C GLY A 262 -4.91 5.30 -3.82
N LEU A 263 -6.12 4.74 -3.87
CA LEU A 263 -7.29 5.32 -4.54
C LEU A 263 -7.64 6.71 -3.96
N HIS A 264 -7.45 6.90 -2.65
CA HIS A 264 -7.82 8.15 -1.96
C HIS A 264 -6.67 9.16 -1.93
N LEU A 265 -5.42 8.71 -1.75
CA LEU A 265 -4.31 9.59 -1.38
C LEU A 265 -3.10 9.58 -2.34
N LEU A 266 -3.03 8.66 -3.31
CA LEU A 266 -1.91 8.55 -4.26
C LEU A 266 -2.30 8.96 -5.69
N VAL A 267 -3.40 8.39 -6.20
CA VAL A 267 -3.86 8.54 -7.60
C VAL A 267 -4.44 9.93 -7.88
N THR A 268 -4.76 10.68 -6.82
CA THR A 268 -5.66 11.82 -6.86
C THR A 268 -4.96 13.18 -6.92
N ASP A 269 -3.66 13.22 -7.18
CA ASP A 269 -2.93 14.48 -7.38
C ASP A 269 -3.47 15.22 -8.64
N PRO A 270 -4.12 16.40 -8.47
CA PRO A 270 -4.71 17.15 -9.58
C PRO A 270 -3.69 17.59 -10.64
N SER A 271 -2.40 17.65 -10.28
CA SER A 271 -1.34 18.06 -11.21
C SER A 271 -1.02 16.97 -12.24
N THR A 272 -1.27 15.71 -11.89
CA THR A 272 -0.88 14.52 -12.68
C THR A 272 -2.08 13.68 -13.11
N SER A 273 -3.30 14.22 -12.97
CA SER A 273 -4.54 13.61 -13.44
C SER A 273 -5.16 14.38 -14.61
N PRO A 274 -6.16 13.80 -15.30
CA PRO A 274 -7.00 14.52 -16.25
C PRO A 274 -7.78 15.66 -15.60
N ARG A 275 -8.11 16.68 -16.40
CA ARG A 275 -8.84 17.87 -15.92
C ARG A 275 -10.33 17.76 -16.14
N THR A 276 -10.77 17.17 -17.25
CA THR A 276 -12.20 17.06 -17.58
C THR A 276 -12.88 16.02 -16.69
N PRO A 277 -14.17 16.18 -16.34
CA PRO A 277 -14.90 15.18 -15.57
C PRO A 277 -14.90 13.81 -16.25
N LEU A 278 -15.11 13.75 -17.57
CA LEU A 278 -15.07 12.48 -18.31
C LEU A 278 -13.66 11.87 -18.29
N GLY A 279 -12.62 12.67 -18.45
CA GLY A 279 -11.23 12.21 -18.34
C GLY A 279 -10.92 11.64 -16.97
N LYS A 280 -11.42 12.26 -15.88
CA LYS A 280 -11.28 11.75 -14.51
C LYS A 280 -11.96 10.38 -14.34
N THR A 281 -13.15 10.21 -14.91
CA THR A 281 -13.85 8.91 -14.90
C THR A 281 -13.06 7.85 -15.67
N ILE A 282 -12.59 8.14 -16.88
CA ILE A 282 -11.78 7.20 -17.69
C ILE A 282 -10.50 6.84 -16.93
N PHE A 283 -9.84 7.80 -16.30
CA PHE A 283 -8.63 7.58 -15.52
C PHE A 283 -8.87 6.66 -14.32
N GLY A 284 -9.96 6.87 -13.58
CA GLY A 284 -10.32 5.99 -12.47
C GLY A 284 -10.68 4.57 -12.94
N VAL A 285 -11.45 4.43 -14.03
CA VAL A 285 -11.74 3.13 -14.66
C VAL A 285 -10.45 2.40 -15.05
N LEU A 286 -9.53 3.09 -15.73
CA LEU A 286 -8.25 2.51 -16.13
C LEU A 286 -7.37 2.15 -14.93
N TYR A 287 -7.42 2.90 -13.84
CA TYR A 287 -6.76 2.52 -12.60
C TYR A 287 -7.32 1.24 -12.01
N GLY A 288 -8.65 1.12 -11.92
CA GLY A 288 -9.30 -0.09 -11.41
C GLY A 288 -8.97 -1.32 -12.25
N VAL A 289 -9.07 -1.21 -13.58
CA VAL A 289 -8.66 -2.27 -14.51
C VAL A 289 -7.16 -2.57 -14.39
N GLY A 290 -6.32 -1.52 -14.31
CA GLY A 290 -4.87 -1.66 -14.25
C GLY A 290 -4.41 -2.41 -13.00
N VAL A 291 -4.95 -2.07 -11.83
CA VAL A 291 -4.67 -2.79 -10.58
C VAL A 291 -5.13 -4.24 -10.67
N PHE A 292 -6.34 -4.50 -11.14
CA PHE A 292 -6.85 -5.86 -11.32
C PHE A 292 -5.95 -6.68 -12.25
N VAL A 293 -5.60 -6.17 -13.43
CA VAL A 293 -4.74 -6.88 -14.37
C VAL A 293 -3.33 -7.09 -13.80
N LEU A 294 -2.75 -6.07 -13.17
CA LEU A 294 -1.40 -6.17 -12.60
C LEU A 294 -1.33 -7.17 -11.44
N TYR A 295 -2.38 -7.28 -10.62
CA TYR A 295 -2.43 -8.28 -9.55
C TYR A 295 -2.31 -9.70 -10.13
N THR A 296 -3.07 -10.03 -11.18
CA THR A 296 -2.96 -11.32 -11.88
C THR A 296 -1.58 -11.52 -12.48
N LEU A 297 -1.05 -10.51 -13.18
CA LEU A 297 0.24 -10.62 -13.86
C LEU A 297 1.39 -10.83 -12.87
N LEU A 298 1.43 -10.04 -11.79
CA LEU A 298 2.45 -10.16 -10.75
C LEU A 298 2.40 -11.55 -10.10
N GLY A 299 1.20 -12.04 -9.75
CA GLY A 299 1.01 -13.38 -9.22
C GLY A 299 1.52 -14.47 -10.18
N ALA A 300 1.23 -14.36 -11.47
CA ALA A 300 1.71 -15.30 -12.49
C ALA A 300 3.24 -15.30 -12.65
N PHE A 301 3.92 -14.18 -12.37
CA PHE A 301 5.38 -14.09 -12.37
C PHE A 301 6.01 -14.41 -11.01
N GLY A 302 5.23 -14.80 -10.00
CA GLY A 302 5.72 -15.02 -8.63
C GLY A 302 6.22 -13.74 -7.94
N ALA A 303 5.84 -12.57 -8.46
CA ALA A 303 6.20 -11.29 -7.88
C ALA A 303 5.17 -10.87 -6.81
N PRO A 304 5.59 -10.19 -5.73
CA PRO A 304 4.67 -9.72 -4.71
C PRO A 304 3.57 -8.82 -5.29
N THR A 305 2.31 -9.21 -5.05
CA THR A 305 1.16 -8.59 -5.72
C THR A 305 0.89 -7.16 -5.24
N PHE A 306 1.41 -6.76 -4.07
CA PHE A 306 1.25 -5.40 -3.54
C PHE A 306 1.88 -4.31 -4.44
N TYR A 307 2.71 -4.66 -5.41
CA TYR A 307 3.27 -3.72 -6.38
C TYR A 307 2.25 -3.22 -7.42
N ASP A 308 1.11 -3.90 -7.57
CA ASP A 308 0.02 -3.57 -8.52
C ASP A 308 -0.33 -2.07 -8.57
N LYS A 309 -0.61 -1.48 -7.41
CA LYS A 309 -0.93 -0.07 -7.22
C LYS A 309 0.26 0.85 -7.50
N LEU A 310 1.49 0.42 -7.20
CA LEU A 310 2.69 1.24 -7.37
C LEU A 310 3.10 1.34 -8.84
N LEU A 311 2.88 0.27 -9.61
CA LEU A 311 3.17 0.21 -11.04
C LEU A 311 2.05 0.84 -11.88
N SER A 312 0.79 0.73 -11.46
CA SER A 312 -0.35 1.29 -12.18
C SER A 312 -0.29 2.82 -12.32
N VAL A 313 0.07 3.55 -11.26
CA VAL A 313 -0.01 5.01 -11.25
C VAL A 313 0.92 5.69 -12.27
N PRO A 314 2.22 5.33 -12.38
CA PRO A 314 3.09 5.92 -13.40
C PRO A 314 2.61 5.64 -14.84
N LEU A 315 2.11 4.42 -15.11
CA LEU A 315 1.57 4.07 -16.43
C LEU A 315 0.36 4.94 -16.80
N LEU A 316 -0.50 5.22 -15.82
CA LEU A 316 -1.61 6.14 -16.02
C LEU A 316 -1.18 7.59 -16.18
N ASN A 317 -0.19 8.06 -15.40
CA ASN A 317 0.35 9.41 -15.55
C ASN A 317 0.88 9.67 -16.98
N LEU A 318 1.57 8.69 -17.57
CA LEU A 318 1.99 8.74 -18.98
C LEU A 318 0.81 8.83 -19.95
N SER A 319 -0.31 8.20 -19.59
CA SER A 319 -1.52 8.10 -20.42
C SER A 319 -2.42 9.34 -20.36
N VAL A 320 -2.19 10.28 -19.44
CA VAL A 320 -3.10 11.43 -19.18
C VAL A 320 -3.41 12.25 -20.43
N ARG A 321 -2.42 12.57 -21.27
CA ARG A 321 -2.65 13.33 -22.52
C ARG A 321 -3.50 12.58 -23.53
N TRP A 322 -3.36 11.26 -23.57
CA TRP A 322 -4.20 10.44 -24.44
C TRP A 322 -5.62 10.40 -23.88
N ILE A 323 -5.78 10.21 -22.57
CA ILE A 323 -7.09 10.24 -21.90
C ILE A 323 -7.79 11.59 -22.10
N ASP A 324 -7.10 12.72 -21.92
CA ASP A 324 -7.66 14.05 -22.16
C ASP A 324 -8.15 14.20 -23.62
N ARG A 325 -7.38 13.72 -24.61
CA ARG A 325 -7.79 13.74 -26.02
C ARG A 325 -9.03 12.88 -26.27
N VAL A 326 -9.03 11.65 -25.75
CA VAL A 326 -10.17 10.74 -25.87
C VAL A 326 -11.42 11.34 -25.22
N ALA A 327 -11.28 11.93 -24.03
CA ALA A 327 -12.38 12.58 -23.33
C ALA A 327 -12.98 13.71 -24.18
N VAL A 328 -12.15 14.59 -24.75
CA VAL A 328 -12.62 15.68 -25.62
C VAL A 328 -13.34 15.13 -26.88
N THR A 329 -12.80 14.07 -27.50
CA THR A 329 -13.45 13.46 -28.66
C THR A 329 -14.80 12.81 -28.32
N LEU A 330 -14.91 12.18 -27.15
CA LEU A 330 -16.15 11.58 -26.68
C LEU A 330 -17.17 12.65 -26.28
N GLU A 331 -16.73 13.74 -25.67
CA GLU A 331 -17.57 14.89 -25.32
C GLU A 331 -18.22 15.52 -26.57
N ALA A 332 -17.49 15.55 -27.69
CA ALA A 332 -18.04 15.98 -28.98
C ALA A 332 -19.05 14.98 -29.58
N GLY A 333 -19.02 13.70 -29.17
CA GLY A 333 -19.96 12.66 -29.57
C GLY A 333 -21.24 12.70 -28.74
N GLY A 334 -22.36 13.10 -29.35
CA GLY A 334 -23.65 13.42 -28.71
C GLY A 334 -24.11 12.66 -27.43
N PRO A 335 -24.05 11.31 -27.33
CA PRO A 335 -24.50 10.62 -26.12
C PRO A 335 -23.58 10.85 -24.91
N PHE A 336 -22.26 10.92 -25.11
CA PHE A 336 -21.29 11.14 -24.03
C PHE A 336 -21.15 12.63 -23.67
N GLY A 337 -21.40 13.54 -24.62
CA GLY A 337 -21.50 14.98 -24.35
C GLY A 337 -22.53 15.31 -23.26
N ARG A 338 -23.73 14.72 -23.32
CA ARG A 338 -24.77 14.90 -22.28
C ARG A 338 -24.35 14.36 -20.91
N VAL A 339 -23.57 13.29 -20.86
CA VAL A 339 -23.03 12.75 -19.61
C VAL A 339 -21.97 13.70 -19.05
N ALA A 340 -21.06 14.17 -19.89
CA ALA A 340 -20.02 15.11 -19.49
C ALA A 340 -20.60 16.42 -18.96
N GLU A 341 -21.64 16.98 -19.61
CA GLU A 341 -22.36 18.16 -19.12
C GLU A 341 -22.96 17.95 -17.73
N ARG A 342 -23.58 16.77 -17.47
CA ARG A 342 -24.10 16.43 -16.14
C ARG A 342 -23.00 16.33 -15.10
N LEU A 343 -21.87 15.72 -15.46
CA LEU A 343 -20.71 15.57 -14.58
C LEU A 343 -19.97 16.90 -14.33
N ALA A 344 -20.14 17.89 -15.22
CA ALA A 344 -19.51 19.20 -15.15
C ALA A 344 -20.35 20.28 -14.45
N ARG A 345 -21.58 19.99 -14.02
CA ARG A 345 -22.47 20.98 -13.38
C ARG A 345 -21.83 21.62 -12.13
N PRO A 346 -22.20 22.88 -11.81
CA PRO A 346 -21.88 23.44 -10.50
C PRO A 346 -22.37 22.51 -9.39
N ASN A 347 -21.53 22.24 -8.39
CA ASN A 347 -21.79 21.28 -7.30
C ASN A 347 -21.89 19.79 -7.70
N ALA A 348 -21.57 19.42 -8.94
CA ALA A 348 -21.55 18.01 -9.36
C ALA A 348 -20.66 17.14 -8.48
N ASN A 349 -19.56 17.69 -7.94
CA ASN A 349 -18.71 16.97 -7.00
C ASN A 349 -19.44 16.53 -5.74
N LEU A 350 -20.36 17.34 -5.20
CA LEU A 350 -21.15 16.96 -4.01
C LEU A 350 -22.12 15.83 -4.34
N ALA A 351 -22.75 15.86 -5.51
CA ALA A 351 -23.61 14.75 -5.96
C ALA A 351 -22.79 13.47 -6.19
N GLN A 352 -21.59 13.59 -6.76
CA GLN A 352 -20.65 12.47 -6.93
C GLN A 352 -20.21 11.90 -5.58
N MET A 353 -19.94 12.76 -4.60
CA MET A 353 -19.61 12.34 -3.24
C MET A 353 -20.80 11.64 -2.58
N ALA A 354 -22.02 12.14 -2.74
CA ALA A 354 -23.22 11.49 -2.23
C ALA A 354 -23.40 10.10 -2.84
N MET A 355 -23.23 9.95 -4.16
CA MET A 355 -23.25 8.64 -4.82
C MET A 355 -22.15 7.72 -4.29
N TRP A 356 -20.94 8.25 -4.09
CA TRP A 356 -19.82 7.50 -3.52
C TRP A 356 -20.10 7.04 -2.08
N ILE A 357 -20.72 7.88 -1.25
CA ILE A 357 -21.17 7.54 0.10
C ILE A 357 -22.23 6.43 0.07
N VAL A 358 -23.22 6.53 -0.82
CA VAL A 358 -24.25 5.49 -0.96
C VAL A 358 -23.61 4.16 -1.40
N PHE A 359 -22.68 4.21 -2.36
CA PHE A 359 -21.98 3.03 -2.82
C PHE A 359 -21.12 2.39 -1.72
N PHE A 360 -20.33 3.19 -0.99
CA PHE A 360 -19.53 2.70 0.13
C PHE A 360 -20.39 2.14 1.27
N ALA A 361 -21.53 2.77 1.56
CA ALA A 361 -22.50 2.26 2.52
C ALA A 361 -23.07 0.91 2.06
N ALA A 362 -23.39 0.75 0.77
CA ALA A 362 -23.83 -0.52 0.22
C ALA A 362 -22.74 -1.61 0.33
N MET A 363 -21.49 -1.29 -0.01
CA MET A 363 -20.35 -2.21 0.20
C MET A 363 -20.21 -2.61 1.68
N THR A 364 -20.39 -1.68 2.60
CA THR A 364 -20.29 -1.94 4.03
C THR A 364 -21.43 -2.84 4.52
N LEU A 365 -22.66 -2.63 4.04
CA LEU A 365 -23.82 -3.42 4.43
C LEU A 365 -23.71 -4.90 4.00
N ILE A 366 -23.01 -5.18 2.90
CA ILE A 366 -22.77 -6.56 2.42
C ILE A 366 -21.48 -7.18 3.00
N GLY A 367 -20.76 -6.47 3.87
CA GLY A 367 -19.53 -6.96 4.49
C GLY A 367 -18.28 -6.88 3.62
N ALA A 368 -18.29 -6.12 2.53
CA ALA A 368 -17.17 -5.98 1.58
C ALA A 368 -16.09 -4.96 2.00
N THR A 369 -16.21 -4.36 3.20
CA THR A 369 -15.27 -3.36 3.74
C THR A 369 -14.67 -3.83 5.07
N ASP A 370 -15.09 -3.25 6.20
CA ASP A 370 -14.62 -3.59 7.55
C ASP A 370 -15.36 -4.80 8.17
N GLY A 371 -16.15 -5.51 7.36
CA GLY A 371 -16.92 -6.68 7.78
C GLY A 371 -16.17 -7.99 7.54
N ARG A 372 -16.78 -9.11 7.92
CA ARG A 372 -16.24 -10.44 7.64
C ARG A 372 -16.28 -10.73 6.14
N HIS A 373 -15.12 -10.96 5.55
CA HIS A 373 -15.01 -11.40 4.17
C HIS A 373 -15.08 -12.93 4.08
N ARG A 374 -15.60 -13.47 2.98
CA ARG A 374 -15.69 -14.93 2.78
C ARG A 374 -14.31 -15.58 2.76
N GLY A 375 -13.32 -14.88 2.21
CA GLY A 375 -11.95 -15.35 2.15
C GLY A 375 -11.19 -15.31 3.48
N ASP A 376 -11.77 -14.75 4.55
CA ASP A 376 -11.15 -14.75 5.89
C ASP A 376 -11.18 -16.14 6.54
N THR A 377 -12.04 -17.05 6.07
CA THR A 377 -12.25 -18.34 6.73
C THR A 377 -11.42 -19.44 6.09
N VAL A 378 -10.53 -20.06 6.87
CA VAL A 378 -9.74 -21.21 6.40
C VAL A 378 -10.63 -22.37 5.92
N PRO A 379 -11.73 -22.74 6.61
CA PRO A 379 -12.63 -23.80 6.14
C PRO A 379 -13.21 -23.53 4.75
N PHE A 380 -13.45 -22.26 4.37
CA PHE A 380 -13.90 -21.93 3.02
C PHE A 380 -12.86 -22.31 1.97
N TRP A 381 -11.57 -22.05 2.22
CA TRP A 381 -10.50 -22.37 1.29
C TRP A 381 -10.22 -23.88 1.22
N GLU A 382 -10.31 -24.59 2.34
CA GLU A 382 -10.26 -26.06 2.37
C GLU A 382 -11.37 -26.65 1.48
N GLN A 383 -12.61 -26.18 1.65
CA GLN A 383 -13.75 -26.63 0.84
C GLN A 383 -13.58 -26.26 -0.64
N ALA A 384 -13.19 -25.01 -0.94
CA ALA A 384 -12.99 -24.55 -2.31
C ALA A 384 -11.89 -25.34 -3.04
N CYS A 385 -10.82 -25.70 -2.32
CA CYS A 385 -9.76 -26.56 -2.84
C CYS A 385 -10.28 -27.98 -3.10
N ALA A 386 -11.02 -28.57 -2.16
CA ALA A 386 -11.61 -29.91 -2.33
C ALA A 386 -12.60 -29.97 -3.51
N GLU A 387 -13.33 -28.88 -3.78
CA GLU A 387 -14.23 -28.75 -4.93
C GLU A 387 -13.50 -28.46 -6.25
N GLY A 388 -12.17 -28.34 -6.24
CA GLY A 388 -11.36 -28.07 -7.44
C GLY A 388 -11.56 -26.66 -8.01
N ARG A 389 -11.92 -25.68 -7.18
CA ARG A 389 -12.10 -24.30 -7.64
C ARG A 389 -10.76 -23.69 -8.08
N PRO A 390 -10.76 -22.82 -9.11
CA PRO A 390 -9.53 -22.23 -9.63
C PRO A 390 -8.73 -21.53 -8.53
N GLN A 391 -7.41 -21.77 -8.48
CA GLN A 391 -6.47 -21.18 -7.51
C GLN A 391 -6.76 -21.47 -6.02
N ALA A 392 -7.82 -22.19 -5.67
CA ALA A 392 -8.23 -22.35 -4.27
C ALA A 392 -7.18 -23.07 -3.41
N CYS A 393 -6.56 -24.14 -3.94
CA CYS A 393 -5.51 -24.87 -3.23
C CYS A 393 -4.22 -24.06 -3.08
N GLU A 394 -3.83 -23.30 -4.11
CA GLU A 394 -2.68 -22.40 -4.04
C GLU A 394 -2.91 -21.31 -2.97
N ARG A 395 -4.12 -20.73 -2.92
CA ARG A 395 -4.50 -19.75 -1.92
C ARG A 395 -4.54 -20.34 -0.51
N LEU A 396 -5.06 -21.55 -0.34
CA LEU A 396 -5.04 -22.25 0.94
C LEU A 396 -3.61 -22.38 1.48
N LEU A 397 -2.67 -22.84 0.64
CA LEU A 397 -1.25 -22.96 1.02
C LEU A 397 -0.64 -21.59 1.38
N GLN A 398 -0.96 -20.53 0.64
CA GLN A 398 -0.50 -19.17 0.96
C GLN A 398 -1.02 -18.69 2.32
N ILE A 399 -2.30 -18.94 2.62
CA ILE A 399 -2.94 -18.55 3.88
C ILE A 399 -2.33 -19.32 5.05
N GLU A 400 -2.22 -20.64 4.94
CA GLU A 400 -1.59 -21.47 5.97
C GLU A 400 -0.12 -21.10 6.17
N ALA A 401 0.63 -20.80 5.10
CA ALA A 401 2.01 -20.31 5.18
C ALA A 401 2.10 -19.00 5.97
N SER A 402 1.19 -18.06 5.72
CA SER A 402 1.11 -16.81 6.47
C SER A 402 0.82 -17.07 7.95
N TYR A 403 -0.14 -17.93 8.27
CA TYR A 403 -0.46 -18.25 9.67
C TYR A 403 0.65 -19.02 10.38
N CYS A 404 1.35 -19.91 9.68
CA CYS A 404 2.51 -20.61 10.21
C CYS A 404 3.66 -19.64 10.52
N ALA A 405 3.89 -18.64 9.65
CA ALA A 405 4.86 -17.56 9.91
C ALA A 405 4.47 -16.72 11.14
N ASP A 406 3.17 -16.53 11.37
CA ASP A 406 2.59 -15.92 12.58
C ASP A 406 2.55 -16.86 13.81
N ALA A 407 3.28 -17.99 13.75
CA ALA A 407 3.38 -18.99 14.81
C ALA A 407 2.07 -19.72 15.13
N SER A 408 1.19 -19.92 14.14
CA SER A 408 0.12 -20.91 14.24
C SER A 408 0.69 -22.32 14.11
N ALA A 409 0.65 -23.05 15.21
CA ALA A 409 1.10 -24.43 15.28
C ALA A 409 0.21 -25.36 14.44
N TRP A 410 -1.09 -25.08 14.38
CA TRP A 410 -2.02 -25.80 13.53
C TRP A 410 -1.69 -25.62 12.05
N ALA A 411 -1.52 -24.38 11.59
CA ALA A 411 -1.24 -24.09 10.18
C ALA A 411 0.11 -24.69 9.73
N CYS A 412 1.14 -24.62 10.58
CA CYS A 412 2.41 -25.32 10.31
C CYS A 412 2.22 -26.83 10.18
N ASN A 413 1.38 -27.48 11.00
CA ASN A 413 1.11 -28.92 10.86
C ASN A 413 0.39 -29.24 9.54
N GLU A 414 -0.56 -28.41 9.11
CA GLU A 414 -1.27 -28.63 7.84
C GLU A 414 -0.35 -28.46 6.62
N LEU A 415 0.52 -27.44 6.60
CA LEU A 415 1.56 -27.31 5.57
C LEU A 415 2.47 -28.53 5.53
N GLY A 416 2.94 -28.99 6.70
CA GLY A 416 3.77 -30.18 6.80
C GLY A 416 3.11 -31.39 6.14
N ARG A 417 1.79 -31.55 6.34
CA ARG A 417 0.99 -32.59 5.69
C ARG A 417 0.88 -32.38 4.19
N HIS A 418 0.56 -31.18 3.71
CA HIS A 418 0.39 -30.93 2.27
C HIS A 418 1.68 -31.25 1.49
N TYR A 419 2.84 -30.87 2.02
CA TYR A 419 4.14 -31.19 1.42
C TYR A 419 4.56 -32.66 1.59
N THR A 420 4.05 -33.37 2.59
CA THR A 420 4.32 -34.82 2.76
C THR A 420 3.44 -35.67 1.85
N ASP A 421 2.16 -35.33 1.75
CA ASP A 421 1.14 -36.06 0.97
C ASP A 421 1.27 -35.82 -0.53
N GLY A 422 1.57 -34.58 -0.93
CA GLY A 422 1.75 -34.22 -2.33
C GLY A 422 0.46 -34.09 -3.15
N ALA A 423 -0.71 -34.05 -2.50
CA ALA A 423 -2.01 -34.02 -3.18
C ALA A 423 -2.33 -32.68 -3.86
N ILE A 424 -1.96 -31.56 -3.24
CA ILE A 424 -2.27 -30.20 -3.75
C ILE A 424 -1.02 -29.36 -4.07
N VAL A 425 0.16 -29.84 -3.69
CA VAL A 425 1.47 -29.25 -3.97
C VAL A 425 2.47 -30.38 -4.26
N ALA A 426 3.56 -30.11 -4.98
CA ALA A 426 4.60 -31.11 -5.17
C ALA A 426 5.14 -31.61 -3.82
N ALA A 427 5.24 -32.92 -3.66
CA ALA A 427 5.74 -33.51 -2.43
C ALA A 427 7.20 -33.09 -2.17
N ASP A 428 7.45 -32.58 -0.97
CA ASP A 428 8.76 -32.24 -0.44
C ASP A 428 8.81 -32.68 1.03
N ALA A 429 9.27 -33.90 1.26
CA ALA A 429 9.33 -34.48 2.60
C ALA A 429 10.27 -33.69 3.54
N ALA A 430 11.31 -33.05 3.02
CA ALA A 430 12.24 -32.28 3.84
C ALA A 430 11.57 -30.99 4.34
N LEU A 431 10.89 -30.28 3.44
CA LEU A 431 10.10 -29.10 3.80
C LEU A 431 8.93 -29.46 4.71
N GLY A 432 8.27 -30.60 4.46
CA GLY A 432 7.21 -31.11 5.32
C GLY A 432 7.67 -31.35 6.77
N LEU A 433 8.86 -31.95 6.94
CA LEU A 433 9.48 -32.16 8.25
C LEU A 433 9.87 -30.83 8.93
N ASP A 434 10.34 -29.82 8.20
CA ASP A 434 10.62 -28.49 8.78
C ASP A 434 9.36 -27.86 9.37
N TYR A 435 8.24 -27.93 8.64
CA TYR A 435 6.96 -27.43 9.14
C TYR A 435 6.44 -28.21 10.34
N PHE A 436 6.55 -29.54 10.35
CA PHE A 436 6.21 -30.34 11.52
C PHE A 436 7.12 -30.01 12.73
N SER A 437 8.40 -29.74 12.50
CA SER A 437 9.33 -29.30 13.54
C SER A 437 8.88 -28.01 14.18
N ARG A 438 8.58 -26.98 13.39
CA ARG A 438 8.06 -25.69 13.88
C ARG A 438 6.77 -25.87 14.68
N ALA A 439 5.82 -26.65 14.17
CA ALA A 439 4.57 -26.94 14.88
C ALA A 439 4.80 -27.70 16.21
N CYS A 440 5.76 -28.62 16.24
CA CYS A 440 6.12 -29.37 17.45
C CYS A 440 6.80 -28.47 18.50
N GLU A 441 7.67 -27.54 18.09
CA GLU A 441 8.24 -26.50 18.97
C GLU A 441 7.15 -25.61 19.60
N LEU A 442 6.09 -25.34 18.83
CA LEU A 442 4.86 -24.69 19.30
C LEU A 442 3.92 -25.64 20.09
N ARG A 443 4.46 -26.79 20.52
CA ARG A 443 3.84 -27.82 21.37
C ARG A 443 2.60 -28.46 20.77
N PHE A 444 2.45 -28.50 19.45
CA PHE A 444 1.30 -29.14 18.79
C PHE A 444 1.53 -30.64 18.67
N ARG A 445 0.88 -31.41 19.55
CA ARG A 445 1.09 -32.86 19.70
C ARG A 445 1.02 -33.64 18.36
N PRO A 446 0.04 -33.41 17.46
CA PRO A 446 0.00 -34.09 16.16
C PRO A 446 1.27 -33.90 15.34
N ALA A 447 1.86 -32.71 15.34
CA ALA A 447 3.08 -32.43 14.59
C ALA A 447 4.29 -33.20 15.12
N CYS A 448 4.41 -33.32 16.44
CA CYS A 448 5.45 -34.15 17.04
C CYS A 448 5.31 -35.64 16.68
N LEU A 449 4.08 -36.14 16.50
CA LEU A 449 3.85 -37.50 16.01
C LEU A 449 4.21 -37.63 14.53
N ASN A 450 3.83 -36.65 13.70
CA ASN A 450 4.19 -36.60 12.28
C ASN A 450 5.70 -36.53 12.04
N LEU A 451 6.47 -35.94 12.97
CA LEU A 451 7.95 -35.99 12.93
C LEU A 451 8.52 -37.38 13.21
N LEU A 452 7.88 -38.14 14.09
CA LEU A 452 8.41 -39.43 14.57
C LEU A 452 8.01 -40.58 13.65
N GLU A 453 6.86 -40.50 13.00
CA GLU A 453 6.31 -41.56 12.17
C GLU A 453 6.32 -41.16 10.68
N GLN A 454 7.11 -41.89 9.89
CA GLN A 454 7.16 -41.68 8.44
C GLN A 454 5.80 -42.02 7.81
N GLY A 455 5.22 -41.07 7.08
CA GLY A 455 3.87 -41.21 6.52
C GLY A 455 2.74 -40.94 7.53
N GLY A 456 3.08 -40.48 8.74
CA GLY A 456 2.11 -40.02 9.74
C GLY A 456 1.23 -38.90 9.21
N ALA A 457 -0.07 -39.02 9.48
CA ALA A 457 -1.12 -38.13 8.98
C ALA A 457 -1.93 -37.51 10.14
N TYR A 458 -1.30 -37.30 11.30
CA TYR A 458 -1.97 -36.85 12.51
C TYR A 458 -2.48 -35.42 12.38
N ARG A 459 -3.74 -35.22 12.77
CA ARG A 459 -4.45 -33.93 12.81
C ARG A 459 -5.15 -33.75 14.16
N ALA A 460 -5.36 -32.49 14.54
CA ALA A 460 -6.25 -32.11 15.62
C ALA A 460 -6.83 -30.72 15.34
N PRO A 461 -7.93 -30.33 16.01
CA PRO A 461 -8.44 -28.97 15.93
C PRO A 461 -7.39 -27.92 16.34
N PRO A 462 -7.48 -26.68 15.82
CA PRO A 462 -6.62 -25.59 16.24
C PRO A 462 -6.74 -25.31 17.75
N LYS A 463 -5.63 -24.93 18.40
CA LYS A 463 -5.65 -24.51 19.81
C LYS A 463 -6.25 -23.11 19.95
N THR A 464 -6.57 -22.70 21.18
CA THR A 464 -7.02 -21.32 21.47
C THR A 464 -6.09 -20.24 20.89
N LEU A 465 -4.76 -20.44 20.99
CA LEU A 465 -3.80 -19.48 20.41
C LEU A 465 -3.84 -19.46 18.88
N ASP A 466 -4.00 -20.60 18.23
CA ASP A 466 -4.20 -20.67 16.78
C ASP A 466 -5.49 -19.94 16.39
N LEU A 467 -6.60 -20.18 17.09
CA LEU A 467 -7.89 -19.53 16.81
C LEU A 467 -7.82 -18.00 16.91
N ARG A 468 -6.96 -17.44 17.77
CA ARG A 468 -6.75 -15.98 17.83
C ARG A 468 -6.08 -15.40 16.58
N LEU A 469 -5.42 -16.24 15.79
CA LEU A 469 -4.84 -15.90 14.48
C LEU A 469 -5.84 -16.22 13.36
N LEU A 470 -6.38 -17.43 13.35
CA LEU A 470 -7.23 -17.98 12.29
C LEU A 470 -8.61 -17.32 12.18
N LEU A 471 -9.09 -16.67 13.25
CA LEU A 471 -10.42 -16.05 13.30
C LEU A 471 -10.36 -14.51 13.23
N ARG A 472 -9.21 -13.94 12.89
CA ARG A 472 -9.07 -12.49 12.74
C ARG A 472 -9.95 -12.01 11.59
N GLU A 473 -10.76 -10.99 11.86
CA GLU A 473 -11.51 -10.25 10.84
C GLU A 473 -11.01 -8.81 10.87
N GLY A 474 -10.71 -8.24 9.70
CA GLY A 474 -10.20 -6.87 9.59
C GLY A 474 -9.03 -6.61 10.53
N GLY A 475 -8.06 -7.53 10.59
CA GLY A 475 -6.80 -7.41 11.35
C GLY A 475 -6.92 -7.31 12.89
N GLN A 476 -8.10 -7.55 13.48
CA GLN A 476 -8.27 -7.39 14.93
C GLN A 476 -7.45 -8.39 15.74
N ASN A 477 -6.82 -7.91 16.81
CA ASN A 477 -6.19 -8.79 17.78
C ASN A 477 -7.24 -9.41 18.73
N LEU A 478 -7.28 -10.74 18.83
CA LEU A 478 -8.27 -11.48 19.62
C LEU A 478 -7.74 -11.92 21.00
N MET A 479 -6.67 -11.29 21.50
CA MET A 479 -6.07 -11.66 22.81
C MET A 479 -7.02 -11.43 24.00
N GLU A 480 -7.88 -10.40 23.94
CA GLU A 480 -8.82 -10.07 25.02
C GLU A 480 -10.14 -10.86 24.95
N MET A 481 -10.40 -11.55 23.83
CA MET A 481 -11.62 -12.33 23.64
C MET A 481 -11.59 -13.61 24.49
N SER A 482 -12.71 -13.91 25.16
CA SER A 482 -12.82 -15.11 25.98
C SER A 482 -12.81 -16.39 25.13
N GLU A 483 -12.46 -17.53 25.72
CA GLU A 483 -12.44 -18.80 24.96
C GLU A 483 -13.83 -19.22 24.46
N ALA A 484 -14.89 -18.90 25.20
CA ALA A 484 -16.26 -19.16 24.80
C ALA A 484 -16.66 -18.33 23.57
N GLU A 485 -16.32 -17.03 23.55
CA GLU A 485 -16.56 -16.17 22.39
C GLU A 485 -15.71 -16.58 21.19
N LEU A 486 -14.45 -16.98 21.41
CA LEU A 486 -13.58 -17.51 20.36
C LEU A 486 -14.16 -18.78 19.73
N ARG A 487 -14.70 -19.71 20.53
CA ARG A 487 -15.39 -20.91 20.01
C ARG A 487 -16.66 -20.55 19.25
N ALA A 488 -17.50 -19.66 19.78
CA ALA A 488 -18.69 -19.21 19.07
C ALA A 488 -18.34 -18.57 17.72
N ARG A 489 -17.25 -17.78 17.68
CA ARG A 489 -16.72 -17.21 16.43
C ARG A 489 -16.16 -18.29 15.50
N ALA A 490 -15.44 -19.29 16.01
CA ALA A 490 -14.97 -20.42 15.22
C ALA A 490 -16.13 -21.16 14.54
N CYS A 491 -17.22 -21.41 15.26
CA CYS A 491 -18.42 -22.00 14.68
C CYS A 491 -19.01 -21.11 13.58
N ALA A 492 -19.09 -19.80 13.80
CA ALA A 492 -19.53 -18.87 12.76
C ALA A 492 -18.62 -18.88 11.52
N HIS A 493 -17.33 -19.15 11.67
CA HIS A 493 -16.32 -19.29 10.61
C HIS A 493 -16.37 -20.64 9.88
N GLY A 494 -17.25 -21.56 10.29
CA GLY A 494 -17.40 -22.88 9.66
C GLY A 494 -16.48 -23.95 10.22
N TRP A 495 -15.91 -23.75 11.42
CA TRP A 495 -15.17 -24.80 12.11
C TRP A 495 -16.14 -25.75 12.82
N ASP A 496 -16.33 -26.95 12.25
CA ASP A 496 -17.29 -27.94 12.74
C ASP A 496 -17.10 -28.30 14.23
N PHE A 497 -15.84 -28.50 14.66
CA PHE A 497 -15.51 -28.88 16.05
C PHE A 497 -16.01 -27.86 17.08
N ALA A 498 -16.17 -26.59 16.68
CA ALA A 498 -16.60 -25.52 17.57
C ALA A 498 -18.13 -25.39 17.66
N CYS A 499 -18.87 -26.03 16.75
CA CYS A 499 -20.33 -25.99 16.71
C CYS A 499 -21.00 -27.11 17.53
N GLU A 500 -20.24 -28.10 18.02
CA GLU A 500 -20.78 -29.32 18.65
C GLU A 500 -21.39 -29.09 20.04
N GLU A 501 -20.84 -28.19 20.87
CA GLU A 501 -21.39 -27.84 22.20
C GLU A 501 -22.64 -26.95 22.11
N ALA A 502 -22.83 -26.18 21.03
CA ALA A 502 -24.04 -25.37 20.82
C ALA A 502 -25.27 -26.20 20.41
N ARG A 503 -25.07 -27.48 20.07
CA ARG A 503 -26.13 -28.44 19.73
C ARG A 503 -26.57 -29.28 20.93
N GLN A 504 -25.92 -29.14 22.09
CA GLN A 504 -26.33 -29.74 23.37
C GLN A 504 -26.97 -28.66 24.24
#